data_AF-A0A3N7DF27-F1
#
_entry.id   AF-A0A3N7DF27-F1
#
_cell.length_a   1.000
_cell.length_b   1.000
_cell.length_c   1.000
_cell.angle_alpha   90.00
_cell.angle_beta   90.00
_cell.angle_gamma   90.00
#
_symmetry.space_group_name_H-M   'P 1'
#
loop_
_entity.id
_entity.type
_entity.pdbx_description
1 polymer ?
#
loop_
_entity_poly.entity_id
_entity_poly.type
_entity_poly.pdbx_seq_one_letter_code
_entity_poly.pdbx_strand_id
1 'polypeptide(L)'
;MNLNMIKRVAITVAIVAFVFSLALITSMLLSESRGPASIDLDHDGQKIGGIYLRYQNQVYASVPSNGDYLIREADANSFRLLDDSYRNGQFGVDKNHAYCGNLIVKDFNPSTAKAIGNDYFTDGRQTCYCASMSVGNKDLSIVSELSQRMQYGFGIGDKPQTYIYPFFKLEAGANPYRAILKTEVATNGTLSYYEGKILPQANPEHLRQIPKLYNDGDTRESERYMADGQHVYYENTRLPLKDHPGLYAIVIDAQNQENYLIDPKEGMVYVNDIAFEKQHSPYRILSLNGGHIYHALFLSKDGVFYFDTKKRKVLRIEDNPFNTGKFTEIAPLVFSDGKQILYTQTSEVWGNNKSPGLRSRSTSIYRLDEPGTGTWEKIGMVNGTSGSVWKNGSTWYYFDQLGDTQLIGQTIYRITDQATVDQLLSPEIRTDDIRKLVRTDHMAKVKSTELITAKTSYSSTYGWMIWVPVFLLAGIQLLLWILRKLGINPKPFSIKNQRLKVNSLLGGSYALSDIDMVVFSIETAIRQSGYSGCFQIETKDGKRSRKYRFATQVRLSADTKQELEVYIADLQNMLKQYKVNSTMSLSS
;
A
#
# COMPACT_ATOMS: atom_id res chain seq x y z
N MET A 1 19.47 45.49 -6.86
CA MET A 1 18.47 45.26 -5.79
C MET A 1 19.16 45.50 -4.45
N ASN A 2 18.64 46.40 -3.59
CA ASN A 2 19.36 46.87 -2.37
C ASN A 2 19.60 45.72 -1.37
N LEU A 3 20.83 45.54 -0.87
CA LEU A 3 21.24 44.47 0.04
C LEU A 3 20.42 44.44 1.34
N ASN A 4 20.01 45.60 1.85
CA ASN A 4 19.13 45.71 3.02
C ASN A 4 17.71 45.19 2.77
N MET A 5 17.24 45.29 1.53
CA MET A 5 15.95 44.74 1.14
C MET A 5 16.01 43.22 0.98
N ILE A 6 17.13 42.67 0.52
CA ILE A 6 17.36 41.21 0.46
C ILE A 6 17.40 40.63 1.88
N LYS A 7 18.12 41.28 2.80
CA LYS A 7 18.16 40.87 4.22
C LYS A 7 16.78 40.91 4.88
N ARG A 8 16.01 41.99 4.72
CA ARG A 8 14.65 42.10 5.28
C ARG A 8 13.71 41.02 4.72
N VAL A 9 13.80 40.75 3.43
CA VAL A 9 13.05 39.67 2.78
C VAL A 9 13.42 38.30 3.33
N ALA A 10 14.72 37.99 3.40
CA ALA A 10 15.19 36.71 3.91
C ALA A 10 14.73 36.50 5.37
N ILE A 11 14.78 37.56 6.18
CA ILE A 11 14.27 37.55 7.56
C ILE A 11 12.76 37.32 7.58
N THR A 12 11.96 37.99 6.75
CA THR A 12 10.51 37.76 6.67
C THR A 12 10.18 36.34 6.25
N VAL A 13 10.87 35.79 5.25
CA VAL A 13 10.68 34.40 4.80
C VAL A 13 11.06 33.41 5.91
N ALA A 14 12.19 33.64 6.58
CA ALA A 14 12.62 32.80 7.70
C ALA A 14 11.61 32.84 8.86
N ILE A 15 11.06 34.02 9.19
CA ILE A 15 10.01 34.16 10.22
C ILE A 15 8.74 33.42 9.80
N VAL A 16 8.26 33.58 8.56
CA VAL A 16 7.06 32.89 8.09
C VAL A 16 7.26 31.37 8.08
N ALA A 17 8.40 30.88 7.62
CA ALA A 17 8.73 29.46 7.63
C ALA A 17 8.85 28.90 9.06
N PHE A 18 9.42 29.67 9.99
CA PHE A 18 9.50 29.31 11.40
C PHE A 18 8.10 29.26 12.04
N VAL A 19 7.26 30.27 11.82
CA VAL A 19 5.89 30.32 12.34
C VAL A 19 5.05 29.18 11.77
N PHE A 20 5.18 28.88 10.48
CA PHE A 20 4.48 27.75 9.86
C PHE A 20 4.96 26.41 10.44
N SER A 21 6.27 26.22 10.59
CA SER A 21 6.84 25.01 11.19
C SER A 21 6.39 24.84 12.65
N LEU A 22 6.37 25.95 13.40
CA LEU A 22 5.89 25.94 14.78
C LEU A 22 4.40 25.60 14.85
N ALA A 23 3.57 26.22 14.00
CA ALA A 23 2.14 25.90 13.90
C ALA A 23 1.90 24.44 13.50
N LEU A 24 2.72 23.90 12.60
CA LEU A 24 2.65 22.50 12.21
C LEU A 24 2.99 21.59 13.40
N ILE A 25 4.11 21.83 14.09
CA ILE A 25 4.54 21.04 15.25
C ILE A 25 3.51 21.11 16.38
N THR A 26 3.01 22.31 16.70
CA THR A 26 1.98 22.48 17.73
C THR A 26 0.70 21.75 17.37
N SER A 27 0.26 21.83 16.11
CA SER A 27 -0.92 21.08 15.66
C SER A 27 -0.73 19.57 15.75
N MET A 28 0.47 19.05 15.51
CA MET A 28 0.76 17.62 15.63
C MET A 28 0.68 17.16 17.09
N LEU A 29 1.27 17.94 18.01
CA LEU A 29 1.18 17.67 19.46
C LEU A 29 -0.27 17.74 19.96
N LEU A 30 -1.02 18.76 19.54
CA LEU A 30 -2.43 18.91 19.91
C LEU A 30 -3.33 17.85 19.29
N SER A 31 -2.99 17.35 18.10
CA SER A 31 -3.71 16.27 17.43
C SER A 31 -3.63 14.97 18.22
N GLU A 32 -2.51 14.70 18.91
CA GLU A 32 -2.34 13.47 19.69
C GLU A 32 -3.13 13.46 20.99
N SER A 33 -3.32 14.63 21.60
CA SER A 33 -4.08 14.79 22.85
C SER A 33 -5.58 15.01 22.63
N ARG A 34 -6.07 14.90 21.38
CA ARG A 34 -7.45 15.24 21.03
C ARG A 34 -8.34 14.00 21.01
N GLY A 35 -9.45 14.11 21.73
CA GLY A 35 -10.41 13.02 21.95
C GLY A 35 -10.16 12.33 23.29
N PRO A 36 -11.02 11.39 23.69
CA PRO A 36 -10.76 10.54 24.84
C PRO A 36 -9.48 9.74 24.60
N ALA A 37 -8.67 9.54 25.64
CA ALA A 37 -7.50 8.69 25.51
C ALA A 37 -7.96 7.25 25.25
N SER A 38 -7.18 6.49 24.47
CA SER A 38 -7.52 5.08 24.19
C SER A 38 -7.69 4.26 25.47
N ILE A 39 -6.91 4.58 26.51
CA ILE A 39 -7.03 3.94 27.83
C ILE A 39 -8.38 4.22 28.50
N ASP A 40 -8.93 5.42 28.33
CA ASP A 40 -10.24 5.78 28.87
C ASP A 40 -11.33 5.02 28.11
N LEU A 41 -11.21 4.91 26.79
CA LEU A 41 -12.13 4.12 25.97
C LEU A 41 -12.07 2.61 26.30
N ASP A 42 -10.88 2.08 26.54
CA ASP A 42 -10.68 0.67 26.86
C ASP A 42 -11.18 0.30 28.26
N HIS A 43 -11.01 1.21 29.24
CA HIS A 43 -11.37 0.97 30.63
C HIS A 43 -12.83 1.34 30.95
N ASP A 44 -13.29 2.50 30.48
CA ASP A 44 -14.59 3.07 30.84
C ASP A 44 -15.63 2.96 29.70
N GLY A 45 -15.21 2.54 28.50
CA GLY A 45 -16.10 2.31 27.37
C GLY A 45 -16.92 1.02 27.51
N GLN A 46 -18.22 1.13 27.25
CA GLN A 46 -19.11 -0.03 27.16
C GLN A 46 -18.98 -0.67 25.78
N LYS A 47 -18.39 -1.87 25.69
CA LYS A 47 -18.33 -2.62 24.43
C LYS A 47 -19.73 -2.91 23.91
N ILE A 48 -19.98 -2.55 22.64
CA ILE A 48 -21.20 -2.92 21.92
C ILE A 48 -20.99 -4.28 21.26
N GLY A 49 -19.78 -4.54 20.75
CA GLY A 49 -19.41 -5.75 20.03
C GLY A 49 -18.57 -5.41 18.80
N GLY A 50 -17.85 -6.40 18.26
CA GLY A 50 -16.98 -6.19 17.11
C GLY A 50 -15.95 -5.10 17.37
N ILE A 51 -15.93 -4.07 16.51
CA ILE A 51 -15.03 -2.92 16.61
C ILE A 51 -15.65 -1.72 17.34
N TYR A 52 -16.88 -1.85 17.84
CA TYR A 52 -17.66 -0.73 18.35
C TYR A 52 -17.76 -0.71 19.88
N LEU A 53 -17.71 0.51 20.42
CA LEU A 53 -17.96 0.78 21.84
C LEU A 53 -18.79 2.04 22.03
N ARG A 54 -19.43 2.14 23.19
CA ARG A 54 -20.18 3.32 23.64
C ARG A 54 -19.41 3.99 24.77
N TYR A 55 -19.15 5.29 24.64
CA TYR A 55 -18.53 6.10 25.69
C TYR A 55 -19.23 7.46 25.75
N GLN A 56 -19.62 7.90 26.96
CA GLN A 56 -20.34 9.16 27.19
C GLN A 56 -21.54 9.39 26.24
N ASN A 57 -22.35 8.34 26.03
CA ASN A 57 -23.51 8.35 25.12
C ASN A 57 -23.16 8.66 23.64
N GLN A 58 -21.93 8.36 23.23
CA GLN A 58 -21.44 8.43 21.86
C GLN A 58 -20.92 7.07 21.42
N VAL A 59 -20.93 6.81 20.11
CA VAL A 59 -20.44 5.56 19.53
C VAL A 59 -19.09 5.79 18.87
N TYR A 60 -18.15 4.89 19.15
CA TYR A 60 -16.82 4.88 18.55
C TYR A 60 -16.60 3.57 17.79
N ALA A 61 -15.87 3.64 16.67
CA ALA A 61 -15.36 2.46 15.97
C ALA A 61 -13.83 2.46 16.01
N SER A 62 -13.26 1.31 16.33
CA SER A 62 -11.82 1.09 16.27
C SER A 62 -11.38 0.83 14.84
N VAL A 63 -10.38 1.59 14.38
CA VAL A 63 -9.73 1.40 13.08
C VAL A 63 -8.27 1.01 13.33
N PRO A 64 -7.87 -0.25 13.06
CA PRO A 64 -6.51 -0.71 13.25
C PRO A 64 -5.48 0.21 12.59
N SER A 65 -4.37 0.47 13.30
CA SER A 65 -3.31 1.40 12.87
C SER A 65 -3.72 2.88 12.75
N ASN A 66 -4.96 3.25 13.07
CA ASN A 66 -5.43 4.63 13.05
C ASN A 66 -6.15 5.06 14.35
N GLY A 67 -6.50 4.11 15.22
CA GLY A 67 -7.16 4.32 16.50
C GLY A 67 -8.68 4.53 16.37
N ASP A 68 -9.31 4.99 17.44
CA ASP A 68 -10.77 5.12 17.49
C ASP A 68 -11.30 6.35 16.77
N TYR A 69 -12.49 6.21 16.21
CA TYR A 69 -13.23 7.26 15.51
C TYR A 69 -14.61 7.42 16.12
N LEU A 70 -14.93 8.64 16.55
CA LEU A 70 -16.30 9.03 16.89
C LEU A 70 -17.19 8.97 15.65
N ILE A 71 -18.30 8.27 15.75
CA ILE A 71 -19.36 8.26 14.74
C ILE A 71 -20.38 9.32 15.14
N ARG A 72 -20.24 10.55 14.64
CA ARG A 72 -21.03 11.71 15.09
C ARG A 72 -22.52 11.54 14.84
N GLU A 73 -22.86 10.88 13.75
CA GLU A 73 -24.23 10.69 13.29
C GLU A 73 -24.91 9.47 13.95
N ALA A 74 -24.18 8.67 14.73
CA ALA A 74 -24.71 7.48 15.36
C ALA A 74 -25.67 7.82 16.50
N ASP A 75 -26.87 7.23 16.45
CA ASP A 75 -27.78 7.19 17.58
C ASP A 75 -27.32 6.13 18.58
N ALA A 76 -26.60 6.57 19.62
CA ALA A 76 -25.98 5.67 20.58
C ALA A 76 -26.96 4.70 21.26
N ASN A 77 -28.24 5.06 21.41
CA ASN A 77 -29.24 4.25 22.09
C ASN A 77 -29.74 3.08 21.22
N SER A 78 -29.86 3.28 19.92
CA SER A 78 -30.32 2.26 18.97
C SER A 78 -29.19 1.54 18.23
N PHE A 79 -27.95 2.00 18.39
CA PHE A 79 -26.79 1.38 17.74
C PHE A 79 -26.61 -0.08 18.18
N ARG A 80 -26.47 -0.97 17.20
CA ARG A 80 -26.30 -2.41 17.37
C ARG A 80 -25.57 -3.04 16.19
N LEU A 81 -25.05 -4.24 16.41
CA LEU A 81 -24.60 -5.12 15.33
C LEU A 81 -25.78 -5.84 14.67
N LEU A 82 -25.51 -6.43 13.50
CA LEU A 82 -26.48 -7.27 12.77
C LEU A 82 -26.51 -8.71 13.27
N ASP A 83 -25.38 -9.21 13.77
CA ASP A 83 -25.23 -10.50 14.43
C ASP A 83 -24.04 -10.46 15.41
N ASP A 84 -23.86 -11.55 16.16
CA ASP A 84 -22.73 -11.71 17.10
C ASP A 84 -21.50 -12.36 16.43
N SER A 85 -21.51 -12.51 15.10
CA SER A 85 -20.39 -13.11 14.38
C SER A 85 -19.20 -12.17 14.43
N TYR A 86 -18.08 -12.66 14.97
CA TYR A 86 -16.82 -11.92 14.95
C TYR A 86 -16.43 -11.47 13.52
N ARG A 87 -16.80 -12.24 12.49
CA ARG A 87 -16.52 -11.90 11.09
C ARG A 87 -17.27 -10.65 10.60
N ASN A 88 -18.39 -10.30 11.21
CA ASN A 88 -19.24 -9.19 10.76
C ASN A 88 -19.17 -7.97 11.70
N GLY A 89 -18.27 -8.00 12.69
CA GLY A 89 -18.15 -6.99 13.75
C GLY A 89 -17.77 -5.58 13.28
N GLN A 90 -17.43 -5.42 12.01
CA GLN A 90 -17.14 -4.17 11.31
C GLN A 90 -18.37 -3.44 10.77
N PHE A 91 -19.56 -4.06 10.80
CA PHE A 91 -20.78 -3.47 10.24
C PHE A 91 -21.84 -3.25 11.32
N GLY A 92 -22.12 -1.99 11.61
CA GLY A 92 -23.11 -1.57 12.59
C GLY A 92 -24.32 -0.90 11.96
N VAL A 93 -25.43 -0.87 12.68
CA VAL A 93 -26.64 -0.11 12.31
C VAL A 93 -27.22 0.58 13.53
N ASP A 94 -27.89 1.71 13.32
CA ASP A 94 -28.80 2.32 14.28
C ASP A 94 -30.19 2.52 13.66
N LYS A 95 -31.09 3.26 14.31
CA LYS A 95 -32.43 3.50 13.77
C LYS A 95 -32.47 4.30 12.45
N ASN A 96 -31.41 5.02 12.11
CA ASN A 96 -31.32 5.96 10.99
C ASN A 96 -30.36 5.51 9.88
N HIS A 97 -29.24 4.88 10.23
CA HIS A 97 -28.10 4.66 9.37
C HIS A 97 -27.46 3.28 9.54
N ALA A 98 -26.77 2.85 8.49
CA ALA A 98 -25.84 1.72 8.53
C ALA A 98 -24.41 2.22 8.37
N TYR A 99 -23.46 1.47 8.92
CA TYR A 99 -22.06 1.86 9.04
C TYR A 99 -21.14 0.71 8.64
N CYS A 100 -20.15 1.01 7.80
CA CYS A 100 -19.00 0.14 7.55
C CYS A 100 -17.79 0.80 8.24
N GLY A 101 -17.29 0.20 9.31
CA GLY A 101 -16.38 0.91 10.20
C GLY A 101 -17.08 2.11 10.83
N ASN A 102 -16.40 3.26 10.80
CA ASN A 102 -16.95 4.54 11.24
C ASN A 102 -17.69 5.33 10.15
N LEU A 103 -17.84 4.79 8.93
CA LEU A 103 -18.36 5.52 7.78
C LEU A 103 -19.79 5.08 7.44
N ILE A 104 -20.67 6.06 7.16
CA ILE A 104 -22.07 5.80 6.76
C ILE A 104 -22.13 5.10 5.40
N VAL A 105 -22.93 4.05 5.34
CA VAL A 105 -23.36 3.39 4.10
C VAL A 105 -24.59 4.12 3.56
N LYS A 106 -24.38 4.91 2.50
CA LYS A 106 -25.45 5.69 1.87
C LYS A 106 -26.55 4.79 1.28
N ASP A 107 -27.79 5.26 1.40
CA ASP A 107 -29.01 4.66 0.86
C ASP A 107 -29.31 3.23 1.33
N PHE A 108 -28.71 2.81 2.44
CA PHE A 108 -28.92 1.50 3.05
C PHE A 108 -29.93 1.59 4.20
N ASN A 109 -30.99 0.79 4.14
CA ASN A 109 -32.06 0.78 5.11
C ASN A 109 -31.68 -0.06 6.35
N PRO A 110 -31.44 0.55 7.53
CA PRO A 110 -31.03 -0.19 8.71
C PRO A 110 -32.13 -1.09 9.29
N SER A 111 -33.41 -0.79 9.01
CA SER A 111 -34.54 -1.57 9.55
C SER A 111 -34.66 -2.96 8.95
N THR A 112 -34.17 -3.15 7.72
CA THR A 112 -34.19 -4.43 6.99
C THR A 112 -32.81 -5.04 6.81
N ALA A 113 -31.79 -4.43 7.42
CA ALA A 113 -30.40 -4.83 7.34
C ALA A 113 -30.16 -6.25 7.89
N LYS A 114 -29.37 -7.04 7.15
CA LYS A 114 -28.99 -8.41 7.47
C LYS A 114 -27.58 -8.70 6.95
N ALA A 115 -26.83 -9.49 7.70
CA ALA A 115 -25.62 -10.14 7.19
C ALA A 115 -26.01 -11.36 6.35
N ILE A 116 -25.33 -11.55 5.22
CA ILE A 116 -25.50 -12.75 4.36
C ILE A 116 -24.28 -13.67 4.39
N GLY A 117 -23.25 -13.31 5.16
CA GLY A 117 -22.02 -14.08 5.36
C GLY A 117 -20.82 -13.50 4.60
N ASN A 118 -19.62 -13.85 5.07
CA ASN A 118 -18.32 -13.47 4.50
C ASN A 118 -18.21 -11.97 4.17
N ASP A 119 -18.49 -11.12 5.16
CA ASP A 119 -18.37 -9.66 5.06
C ASP A 119 -19.38 -8.97 4.11
N TYR A 120 -20.41 -9.69 3.68
CA TYR A 120 -21.51 -9.14 2.87
C TYR A 120 -22.78 -8.86 3.69
N PHE A 121 -23.40 -7.73 3.36
CA PHE A 121 -24.58 -7.19 4.04
C PHE A 121 -25.63 -6.73 3.03
N THR A 122 -26.91 -6.90 3.36
CA THR A 122 -28.02 -6.44 2.53
C THR A 122 -29.16 -5.86 3.36
N ASP A 123 -29.89 -4.89 2.79
CA ASP A 123 -31.15 -4.39 3.32
C ASP A 123 -32.36 -4.89 2.49
N GLY A 124 -32.14 -5.82 1.55
CA GLY A 124 -33.12 -6.32 0.59
C GLY A 124 -33.20 -5.52 -0.72
N ARG A 125 -32.71 -4.27 -0.77
CA ARG A 125 -32.64 -3.43 -1.98
C ARG A 125 -31.20 -3.23 -2.45
N GLN A 126 -30.31 -2.94 -1.53
CA GLN A 126 -28.87 -2.78 -1.69
C GLN A 126 -28.15 -3.95 -1.04
N THR A 127 -27.05 -4.38 -1.68
CA THR A 127 -26.09 -5.30 -1.09
C THR A 127 -24.71 -4.65 -1.16
N CYS A 128 -23.91 -4.82 -0.12
CA CYS A 128 -22.55 -4.32 -0.05
C CYS A 128 -21.62 -5.35 0.58
N TYR A 129 -20.33 -5.17 0.31
CA TYR A 129 -19.23 -5.78 1.03
C TYR A 129 -18.59 -4.72 1.92
N CYS A 130 -18.31 -5.09 3.17
CA CYS A 130 -17.55 -4.27 4.11
C CYS A 130 -16.48 -5.15 4.75
N ALA A 131 -15.21 -4.98 4.34
CA ALA A 131 -14.16 -5.89 4.77
C ALA A 131 -13.96 -5.83 6.28
N SER A 132 -13.67 -6.98 6.90
CA SER A 132 -13.34 -7.11 8.32
C SER A 132 -11.97 -6.50 8.71
N MET A 133 -11.09 -6.22 7.73
CA MET A 133 -9.76 -5.65 7.95
C MET A 133 -9.60 -4.28 7.29
N SER A 134 -9.04 -3.32 8.03
CA SER A 134 -8.74 -1.99 7.52
C SER A 134 -7.48 -1.97 6.65
N VAL A 135 -7.48 -1.14 5.60
CA VAL A 135 -6.34 -0.89 4.72
C VAL A 135 -6.00 0.59 4.70
N GLY A 136 -4.77 0.95 4.32
CA GLY A 136 -4.38 2.34 4.13
C GLY A 136 -5.28 3.04 3.10
N ASN A 137 -5.80 4.21 3.46
CA ASN A 137 -6.69 5.01 2.62
C ASN A 137 -5.90 5.64 1.46
N LYS A 138 -6.04 5.06 0.27
CA LYS A 138 -5.35 5.51 -0.94
C LYS A 138 -5.93 6.80 -1.52
N ASP A 139 -7.16 7.17 -1.14
CA ASP A 139 -7.80 8.40 -1.60
C ASP A 139 -7.32 9.62 -0.80
N LEU A 140 -6.71 9.39 0.36
CA LEU A 140 -6.11 10.44 1.17
C LEU A 140 -4.68 10.71 0.70
N SER A 141 -4.49 11.80 -0.05
CA SER A 141 -3.16 12.27 -0.41
C SER A 141 -2.36 12.74 0.81
N ILE A 142 -1.03 12.72 0.72
CA ILE A 142 -0.13 13.23 1.77
C ILE A 142 -0.44 14.69 2.13
N VAL A 143 -0.77 15.52 1.13
CA VAL A 143 -1.08 16.94 1.35
C VAL A 143 -2.42 17.10 2.08
N SER A 144 -3.43 16.32 1.72
CA SER A 144 -4.72 16.32 2.42
C SER A 144 -4.61 15.76 3.82
N GLU A 145 -3.83 14.70 4.04
CA GLU A 145 -3.56 14.15 5.37
C GLU A 145 -2.92 15.22 6.27
N LEU A 146 -1.87 15.89 5.78
CA LEU A 146 -1.18 16.94 6.53
C LEU A 146 -2.12 18.09 6.90
N SER A 147 -2.93 18.55 5.93
CA SER A 147 -3.91 19.62 6.14
C SER A 147 -4.99 19.23 7.15
N GLN A 148 -5.57 18.03 7.01
CA GLN A 148 -6.58 17.51 7.93
C GLN A 148 -6.01 17.32 9.34
N ARG A 149 -4.79 16.79 9.46
CA ARG A 149 -4.12 16.62 10.76
C ARG A 149 -3.86 17.96 11.44
N MET A 150 -3.44 18.99 10.70
CA MET A 150 -3.33 20.35 11.26
C MET A 150 -4.68 20.89 11.74
N GLN A 151 -5.73 20.77 10.91
CA GLN A 151 -7.07 21.22 11.26
C GLN A 151 -7.62 20.49 12.49
N TYR A 152 -7.42 19.17 12.56
CA TYR A 152 -7.77 18.36 13.71
C TYR A 152 -7.03 18.82 14.96
N GLY A 153 -5.72 19.02 14.90
CA GLY A 153 -4.95 19.57 16.02
C GLY A 153 -5.51 20.91 16.52
N PHE A 154 -5.90 21.81 15.62
CA PHE A 154 -6.33 23.16 15.98
C PHE A 154 -7.77 23.33 16.45
N GLY A 155 -8.67 22.36 16.27
CA GLY A 155 -10.06 22.61 16.65
C GLY A 155 -11.09 22.38 15.56
N ILE A 156 -10.63 22.43 14.32
CA ILE A 156 -11.41 23.00 13.22
C ILE A 156 -11.73 21.98 12.14
N GLY A 157 -11.19 20.77 12.25
CA GLY A 157 -11.46 19.66 11.34
C GLY A 157 -11.56 18.33 12.06
N ASP A 158 -11.96 17.31 11.31
CA ASP A 158 -12.05 15.93 11.79
C ASP A 158 -10.71 15.21 11.74
N LYS A 159 -10.63 14.10 12.50
CA LYS A 159 -9.47 13.23 12.52
C LYS A 159 -9.20 12.68 11.11
N PRO A 160 -7.96 12.73 10.59
CA PRO A 160 -7.66 12.27 9.25
C PRO A 160 -7.80 10.75 9.13
N GLN A 161 -8.64 10.30 8.20
CA GLN A 161 -8.92 8.88 7.94
C GLN A 161 -7.81 8.24 7.10
N THR A 162 -6.67 7.90 7.71
CA THR A 162 -5.51 7.29 7.03
C THR A 162 -5.67 5.79 6.78
N TYR A 163 -6.58 5.12 7.50
CA TYR A 163 -6.99 3.74 7.24
C TYR A 163 -8.50 3.66 7.12
N ILE A 164 -9.02 2.78 6.27
CA ILE A 164 -10.46 2.56 6.07
C ILE A 164 -10.76 1.07 6.00
N TYR A 165 -11.96 0.68 6.39
CA TYR A 165 -12.52 -0.61 6.01
C TYR A 165 -12.99 -0.52 4.55
N PRO A 166 -12.41 -1.32 3.62
CA PRO A 166 -12.86 -1.33 2.24
C PRO A 166 -14.36 -1.59 2.13
N PHE A 167 -15.03 -0.74 1.37
CA PHE A 167 -16.46 -0.82 1.14
C PHE A 167 -16.74 -0.87 -0.37
N PHE A 168 -17.55 -1.84 -0.79
CA PHE A 168 -18.01 -1.96 -2.17
C PHE A 168 -19.52 -2.19 -2.22
N LYS A 169 -20.22 -1.34 -2.96
CA LYS A 169 -21.63 -1.56 -3.30
C LYS A 169 -21.72 -2.51 -4.49
N LEU A 170 -22.56 -3.54 -4.38
CA LEU A 170 -22.79 -4.50 -5.46
C LEU A 170 -23.84 -3.97 -6.43
N GLU A 171 -23.79 -4.45 -7.67
CA GLU A 171 -24.79 -4.12 -8.68
C GLU A 171 -26.14 -4.76 -8.31
N ALA A 172 -27.23 -4.05 -8.61
CA ALA A 172 -28.57 -4.59 -8.41
C ALA A 172 -28.81 -5.76 -9.36
N GLY A 173 -29.49 -6.80 -8.88
CA GLY A 173 -29.86 -7.97 -9.69
C GLY A 173 -31.27 -8.44 -9.37
N ALA A 174 -31.82 -9.28 -10.23
CA ALA A 174 -33.17 -9.83 -10.06
C ALA A 174 -33.30 -10.76 -8.85
N ASN A 175 -32.19 -11.40 -8.46
CA ASN A 175 -32.14 -12.33 -7.33
C ASN A 175 -31.31 -11.73 -6.18
N PRO A 176 -31.61 -12.12 -4.93
CA PRO A 176 -30.76 -11.77 -3.78
C PRO A 176 -29.37 -12.38 -3.88
N TYR A 177 -28.36 -11.65 -3.38
CA TYR A 177 -27.02 -12.20 -3.20
C TYR A 177 -26.99 -13.18 -2.02
N ARG A 178 -26.16 -14.20 -2.15
CA ARG A 178 -25.89 -15.20 -1.11
C ARG A 178 -24.40 -15.51 -1.06
N ALA A 179 -23.87 -15.71 0.14
CA ALA A 179 -22.57 -16.33 0.32
C ALA A 179 -22.68 -17.83 0.02
N ILE A 180 -21.80 -18.36 -0.83
CA ILE A 180 -21.85 -19.76 -1.29
C ILE A 180 -20.61 -20.59 -0.92
N LEU A 181 -19.53 -19.93 -0.48
CA LEU A 181 -18.26 -20.56 -0.13
C LEU A 181 -17.82 -20.12 1.28
N LYS A 182 -16.74 -20.69 1.82
CA LYS A 182 -16.18 -20.30 3.14
C LYS A 182 -15.20 -19.12 3.06
N THR A 183 -15.11 -18.50 1.89
CA THR A 183 -14.36 -17.29 1.57
C THR A 183 -15.32 -16.21 1.06
N GLU A 184 -14.83 -14.99 0.93
CA GLU A 184 -15.45 -13.70 0.62
C GLU A 184 -16.07 -13.63 -0.78
N VAL A 185 -16.85 -14.66 -1.13
CA VAL A 185 -17.60 -14.78 -2.37
C VAL A 185 -19.09 -14.69 -2.11
N ALA A 186 -19.75 -13.79 -2.85
CA ALA A 186 -21.19 -13.71 -2.92
C ALA A 186 -21.68 -13.74 -4.37
N THR A 187 -22.83 -14.35 -4.60
CA THR A 187 -23.46 -14.41 -5.92
C THR A 187 -24.97 -14.27 -5.84
N ASN A 188 -25.57 -13.67 -6.86
CA ASN A 188 -27.02 -13.71 -7.09
C ASN A 188 -27.44 -14.71 -8.19
N GLY A 189 -26.52 -15.57 -8.63
CA GLY A 189 -26.73 -16.51 -9.73
C GLY A 189 -26.48 -15.94 -11.14
N THR A 190 -26.32 -14.62 -11.28
CA THR A 190 -25.90 -13.97 -12.54
C THR A 190 -24.52 -13.34 -12.40
N LEU A 191 -24.30 -12.59 -11.33
CA LEU A 191 -23.04 -11.94 -10.99
C LEU A 191 -22.46 -12.59 -9.74
N SER A 192 -21.15 -12.84 -9.76
CA SER A 192 -20.38 -13.28 -8.61
C SER A 192 -19.31 -12.26 -8.27
N TYR A 193 -19.04 -12.09 -6.99
CA TYR A 193 -18.08 -11.15 -6.46
C TYR A 193 -17.10 -11.87 -5.55
N TYR A 194 -15.86 -11.41 -5.49
CA TYR A 194 -14.86 -11.71 -4.46
C TYR A 194 -14.45 -10.39 -3.79
N GLU A 195 -14.58 -10.31 -2.46
CA GLU A 195 -14.32 -9.08 -1.68
C GLU A 195 -15.01 -7.82 -2.25
N GLY A 196 -16.26 -7.99 -2.71
CA GLY A 196 -17.05 -6.92 -3.31
C GLY A 196 -16.66 -6.51 -4.73
N LYS A 197 -15.69 -7.17 -5.37
CA LYS A 197 -15.29 -6.94 -6.78
C LYS A 197 -15.78 -8.07 -7.68
N ILE A 198 -16.20 -7.74 -8.91
CA ILE A 198 -16.76 -8.70 -9.86
C ILE A 198 -15.74 -9.80 -10.19
N LEU A 199 -16.17 -11.06 -10.15
CA LEU A 199 -15.50 -12.19 -10.76
C LEU A 199 -15.87 -12.25 -12.26
N PRO A 200 -14.94 -11.96 -13.17
CA PRO A 200 -15.27 -11.82 -14.58
C PRO A 200 -15.65 -13.16 -15.20
N GLN A 201 -16.82 -13.20 -15.84
CA GLN A 201 -17.33 -14.38 -16.57
C GLN A 201 -17.45 -15.64 -15.69
N ALA A 202 -17.63 -15.46 -14.38
CA ALA A 202 -17.78 -16.57 -13.46
C ALA A 202 -19.06 -17.35 -13.72
N ASN A 203 -18.98 -18.68 -13.58
CA ASN A 203 -20.14 -19.57 -13.51
C ASN A 203 -20.55 -19.79 -12.04
N PRO A 204 -21.60 -19.13 -11.53
CA PRO A 204 -21.94 -19.19 -10.11
C PRO A 204 -22.37 -20.57 -9.61
N GLU A 205 -22.88 -21.43 -10.49
CA GLU A 205 -23.37 -22.77 -10.14
C GLU A 205 -22.23 -23.73 -9.80
N HIS A 206 -21.07 -23.54 -10.43
CA HIS A 206 -19.90 -24.43 -10.31
C HIS A 206 -18.74 -23.81 -9.55
N LEU A 207 -18.95 -22.61 -8.97
CA LEU A 207 -17.93 -21.88 -8.23
C LEU A 207 -17.50 -22.68 -7.00
N ARG A 208 -16.19 -22.92 -6.87
CA ARG A 208 -15.57 -23.73 -5.81
C ARG A 208 -14.21 -23.16 -5.40
N GLN A 209 -13.82 -23.43 -4.16
CA GLN A 209 -12.46 -23.19 -3.70
C GLN A 209 -11.53 -24.31 -4.22
N ILE A 210 -10.32 -23.96 -4.64
CA ILE A 210 -9.32 -24.95 -5.06
C ILE A 210 -8.69 -25.59 -3.80
N PRO A 211 -8.50 -26.92 -3.76
CA PRO A 211 -7.80 -27.58 -2.64
C PRO A 211 -6.39 -27.02 -2.45
N LYS A 212 -5.95 -26.87 -1.20
CA LYS A 212 -4.69 -26.26 -0.78
C LYS A 212 -3.93 -27.23 0.11
N LEU A 213 -2.80 -27.72 -0.39
CA LEU A 213 -1.96 -28.73 0.25
C LEU A 213 -0.93 -28.10 1.20
N TYR A 214 -0.82 -28.65 2.40
CA TYR A 214 0.15 -28.28 3.43
C TYR A 214 1.30 -29.30 3.51
N ASN A 215 2.40 -28.93 4.17
CA ASN A 215 3.57 -29.79 4.33
C ASN A 215 3.33 -31.02 5.23
N ASP A 216 2.32 -30.99 6.09
CA ASP A 216 1.84 -32.12 6.90
C ASP A 216 0.94 -33.10 6.12
N GLY A 217 0.64 -32.80 4.85
CA GLY A 217 -0.26 -33.58 4.01
C GLY A 217 -1.75 -33.21 4.16
N ASP A 218 -2.09 -32.28 5.07
CA ASP A 218 -3.45 -31.76 5.20
C ASP A 218 -3.85 -30.99 3.94
N THR A 219 -5.13 -31.07 3.59
CA THR A 219 -5.69 -30.38 2.44
C THR A 219 -6.89 -29.55 2.90
N ARG A 220 -6.79 -28.24 2.69
CA ARG A 220 -7.83 -27.28 3.05
C ARG A 220 -8.36 -26.56 1.81
N GLU A 221 -9.43 -25.81 1.95
CA GLU A 221 -9.93 -24.98 0.85
C GLU A 221 -9.09 -23.71 0.74
N SER A 222 -8.67 -23.32 -0.48
CA SER A 222 -7.97 -22.06 -0.72
C SER A 222 -8.93 -20.89 -0.56
N GLU A 223 -8.51 -19.85 0.17
CA GLU A 223 -9.25 -18.61 0.33
C GLU A 223 -9.04 -17.66 -0.86
N ARG A 224 -8.02 -17.89 -1.70
CA ARG A 224 -7.68 -16.99 -2.81
C ARG A 224 -7.78 -17.62 -4.18
N TYR A 225 -7.60 -18.94 -4.30
CA TYR A 225 -7.76 -19.63 -5.57
C TYR A 225 -9.12 -20.30 -5.66
N MET A 226 -9.85 -19.96 -6.73
CA MET A 226 -11.18 -20.48 -7.00
C MET A 226 -11.26 -20.95 -8.45
N ALA A 227 -12.23 -21.79 -8.74
CA ALA A 227 -12.57 -22.18 -10.10
C ALA A 227 -14.07 -22.35 -10.24
N ASP A 228 -14.56 -22.42 -11.48
CA ASP A 228 -16.00 -22.45 -11.77
C ASP A 228 -16.38 -23.49 -12.86
N GLY A 229 -15.55 -24.52 -13.04
CA GLY A 229 -15.73 -25.53 -14.08
C GLY A 229 -15.20 -25.12 -15.46
N GLN A 230 -14.90 -23.84 -15.70
CA GLN A 230 -14.32 -23.37 -16.96
C GLN A 230 -13.07 -22.51 -16.77
N HIS A 231 -13.12 -21.59 -15.82
CA HIS A 231 -12.12 -20.60 -15.50
C HIS A 231 -11.52 -20.84 -14.12
N VAL A 232 -10.31 -20.34 -13.95
CA VAL A 232 -9.59 -20.32 -12.67
C VAL A 232 -9.32 -18.88 -12.29
N TYR A 233 -9.43 -18.57 -11.00
CA TYR A 233 -9.29 -17.23 -10.46
C TYR A 233 -8.27 -17.22 -9.33
N TYR A 234 -7.45 -16.18 -9.30
CA TYR A 234 -6.77 -15.72 -8.09
C TYR A 234 -7.47 -14.43 -7.65
N GLU A 235 -8.11 -14.45 -6.49
CA GLU A 235 -8.99 -13.39 -6.00
C GLU A 235 -10.00 -13.01 -7.12
N ASN A 236 -10.02 -11.75 -7.55
CA ASN A 236 -10.88 -11.27 -8.63
C ASN A 236 -10.23 -11.27 -10.03
N THR A 237 -9.08 -11.92 -10.20
CA THR A 237 -8.33 -11.99 -11.47
C THR A 237 -8.46 -13.37 -12.10
N ARG A 238 -8.95 -13.43 -13.34
CA ARG A 238 -8.99 -14.68 -14.12
C ARG A 238 -7.60 -15.05 -14.60
N LEU A 239 -7.16 -16.27 -14.30
CA LEU A 239 -5.89 -16.82 -14.75
C LEU A 239 -6.00 -17.36 -16.19
N PRO A 240 -4.90 -17.36 -16.97
CA PRO A 240 -4.85 -17.98 -18.29
C PRO A 240 -4.73 -19.51 -18.18
N LEU A 241 -5.73 -20.15 -17.57
CA LEU A 241 -5.80 -21.57 -17.25
C LEU A 241 -7.27 -22.03 -17.28
N LYS A 242 -7.51 -23.24 -17.78
CA LYS A 242 -8.84 -23.88 -17.71
C LYS A 242 -8.98 -24.68 -16.42
N ASP A 243 -10.18 -24.65 -15.84
CA ASP A 243 -10.46 -25.49 -14.67
C ASP A 243 -10.37 -26.97 -15.00
N HIS A 244 -9.83 -27.75 -14.08
CA HIS A 244 -9.90 -29.21 -14.02
C HIS A 244 -9.67 -29.70 -12.58
N PRO A 245 -10.14 -30.91 -12.21
CA PRO A 245 -10.09 -31.39 -10.83
C PRO A 245 -8.68 -31.65 -10.28
N GLY A 246 -7.66 -31.63 -11.14
CA GLY A 246 -6.27 -31.87 -10.73
C GLY A 246 -5.55 -30.63 -10.20
N LEU A 247 -6.18 -29.45 -10.24
CA LEU A 247 -5.59 -28.21 -9.73
C LEU A 247 -5.54 -28.21 -8.19
N TYR A 248 -4.41 -27.78 -7.65
CA TYR A 248 -4.25 -27.59 -6.21
C TYR A 248 -3.30 -26.43 -5.91
N ALA A 249 -3.60 -25.68 -4.86
CA ALA A 249 -2.70 -24.70 -4.28
C ALA A 249 -1.74 -25.38 -3.30
N ILE A 250 -0.60 -24.74 -3.01
CA ILE A 250 0.34 -25.21 -2.00
C ILE A 250 0.65 -24.11 -0.98
N VAL A 251 0.94 -24.54 0.25
CA VAL A 251 1.48 -23.70 1.32
C VAL A 251 2.89 -24.18 1.62
N ILE A 252 3.80 -23.22 1.70
CA ILE A 252 5.18 -23.46 2.12
C ILE A 252 5.30 -22.91 3.54
N ASP A 253 5.75 -23.75 4.46
CA ASP A 253 5.70 -23.48 5.89
C ASP A 253 6.39 -22.16 6.30
N ALA A 254 5.85 -21.54 7.35
CA ALA A 254 6.26 -20.42 8.20
C ALA A 254 6.91 -19.13 7.62
N GLN A 255 7.41 -19.08 6.38
CA GLN A 255 8.21 -17.92 5.91
C GLN A 255 7.87 -17.39 4.52
N ASN A 256 7.21 -18.18 3.66
CA ASN A 256 6.82 -17.73 2.33
C ASN A 256 5.31 -17.46 2.29
N GLN A 257 4.93 -16.19 2.15
CA GLN A 257 3.54 -15.73 2.21
C GLN A 257 2.84 -15.70 0.84
N GLU A 258 3.55 -16.09 -0.22
CA GLU A 258 2.98 -16.06 -1.57
C GLU A 258 2.09 -17.28 -1.82
N ASN A 259 1.01 -17.08 -2.56
CA ASN A 259 0.09 -18.16 -2.91
C ASN A 259 0.57 -18.81 -4.19
N TYR A 260 0.69 -20.14 -4.20
CA TYR A 260 1.06 -20.88 -5.40
C TYR A 260 -0.06 -21.83 -5.82
N LEU A 261 -0.34 -21.87 -7.11
CA LEU A 261 -1.25 -22.81 -7.74
C LEU A 261 -0.47 -23.72 -8.70
N ILE A 262 -0.72 -25.02 -8.60
CA ILE A 262 -0.08 -26.05 -9.41
C ILE A 262 -1.11 -26.63 -10.39
N ASP A 263 -0.74 -26.63 -11.67
CA ASP A 263 -1.38 -27.42 -12.70
C ASP A 263 -0.48 -28.62 -13.04
N PRO A 264 -0.77 -29.81 -12.46
CA PRO A 264 0.03 -31.00 -12.71
C PRO A 264 -0.16 -31.57 -14.11
N LYS A 265 -1.22 -31.21 -14.84
CA LYS A 265 -1.49 -31.72 -16.18
C LYS A 265 -0.59 -31.04 -17.22
N GLU A 266 -0.44 -29.73 -17.12
CA GLU A 266 0.47 -28.98 -17.99
C GLU A 266 1.85 -28.75 -17.37
N GLY A 267 2.08 -29.18 -16.12
CA GLY A 267 3.32 -28.93 -15.38
C GLY A 267 3.54 -27.44 -15.07
N MET A 268 2.47 -26.66 -15.02
CA MET A 268 2.50 -25.21 -14.85
C MET A 268 2.38 -24.82 -13.39
N VAL A 269 2.97 -23.67 -13.07
CA VAL A 269 2.90 -23.05 -11.74
C VAL A 269 2.49 -21.60 -11.91
N TYR A 270 1.65 -21.14 -11.00
CA TYR A 270 1.24 -19.75 -10.88
C TYR A 270 1.57 -19.28 -9.46
N VAL A 271 2.04 -18.04 -9.35
CA VAL A 271 2.23 -17.36 -8.07
C VAL A 271 1.32 -16.15 -8.03
N ASN A 272 0.35 -16.14 -7.13
CA ASN A 272 -0.79 -15.23 -7.14
C ASN A 272 -1.47 -15.25 -8.53
N ASP A 273 -1.47 -14.11 -9.24
CA ASP A 273 -1.99 -13.93 -10.59
C ASP A 273 -0.95 -14.11 -11.72
N ILE A 274 0.30 -14.45 -11.39
CA ILE A 274 1.42 -14.51 -12.34
C ILE A 274 1.72 -15.96 -12.73
N ALA A 275 1.62 -16.27 -14.02
CA ALA A 275 2.03 -17.56 -14.57
C ALA A 275 3.56 -17.65 -14.71
N PHE A 276 4.12 -18.81 -14.39
CA PHE A 276 5.49 -19.14 -14.78
C PHE A 276 5.58 -19.30 -16.30
N GLU A 277 6.77 -19.14 -16.88
CA GLU A 277 6.95 -19.21 -18.34
C GLU A 277 6.81 -20.65 -18.87
N LYS A 278 5.78 -20.89 -19.67
CA LYS A 278 5.43 -22.24 -20.17
C LYS A 278 6.59 -23.00 -20.86
N GLN A 279 7.53 -22.29 -21.47
CA GLN A 279 8.69 -22.90 -22.14
C GLN A 279 9.57 -23.75 -21.21
N HIS A 280 9.56 -23.47 -19.90
CA HIS A 280 10.33 -24.22 -18.91
C HIS A 280 9.49 -25.23 -18.12
N SER A 281 8.21 -25.42 -18.45
CA SER A 281 7.41 -26.51 -17.89
C SER A 281 7.98 -27.89 -18.31
N PRO A 282 7.87 -28.95 -17.49
CA PRO A 282 7.20 -29.01 -16.19
C PRO A 282 8.04 -28.44 -15.04
N TYR A 283 7.36 -27.74 -14.14
CA TYR A 283 7.91 -27.29 -12.86
C TYR A 283 7.53 -28.24 -11.73
N ARG A 284 8.46 -28.46 -10.81
CA ARG A 284 8.27 -29.24 -9.59
C ARG A 284 8.74 -28.43 -8.39
N ILE A 285 7.88 -28.24 -7.39
CA ILE A 285 8.30 -27.62 -6.12
C ILE A 285 9.43 -28.46 -5.50
N LEU A 286 10.48 -27.79 -5.01
CA LEU A 286 11.61 -28.47 -4.37
C LEU A 286 11.21 -29.10 -3.03
N SER A 287 10.50 -28.35 -2.19
CA SER A 287 9.99 -28.79 -0.89
C SER A 287 8.84 -27.89 -0.42
N LEU A 288 7.94 -28.43 0.41
CA LEU A 288 6.91 -27.66 1.12
C LEU A 288 7.38 -27.18 2.51
N ASN A 289 8.57 -27.60 2.95
CA ASN A 289 9.13 -27.23 4.24
C ASN A 289 9.77 -25.84 4.21
N GLY A 290 9.64 -25.10 5.31
CA GLY A 290 9.92 -23.66 5.37
C GLY A 290 11.06 -23.22 6.29
N GLY A 291 11.60 -24.11 7.12
CA GLY A 291 12.54 -23.73 8.19
C GLY A 291 13.79 -23.01 7.69
N HIS A 292 14.34 -23.46 6.57
CA HIS A 292 15.61 -22.96 6.00
C HIS A 292 15.45 -22.45 4.56
N ILE A 293 14.33 -21.79 4.27
CA ILE A 293 14.10 -21.09 3.00
C ILE A 293 13.39 -19.74 3.20
N TYR A 294 13.77 -18.75 2.38
CA TYR A 294 13.06 -17.47 2.21
C TYR A 294 12.32 -17.40 0.87
N HIS A 295 12.63 -18.30 -0.06
CA HIS A 295 12.06 -18.34 -1.41
C HIS A 295 11.58 -19.75 -1.73
N ALA A 296 10.38 -19.89 -2.29
CA ALA A 296 9.94 -21.12 -2.92
C ALA A 296 10.85 -21.40 -4.13
N LEU A 297 11.40 -22.61 -4.20
CA LEU A 297 12.24 -23.03 -5.31
C LEU A 297 11.50 -24.05 -6.16
N PHE A 298 11.35 -23.77 -7.44
CA PHE A 298 10.76 -24.67 -8.42
C PHE A 298 11.82 -25.17 -9.37
N LEU A 299 11.92 -26.50 -9.47
CA LEU A 299 12.83 -27.20 -10.33
C LEU A 299 12.19 -27.43 -11.70
N SER A 300 12.96 -27.23 -12.75
CA SER A 300 12.64 -27.61 -14.13
C SER A 300 13.87 -28.27 -14.77
N LYS A 301 13.68 -28.91 -15.93
CA LYS A 301 14.79 -29.36 -16.77
C LYS A 301 15.77 -28.22 -17.10
N ASP A 302 15.27 -26.99 -17.24
CA ASP A 302 16.04 -25.85 -17.74
C ASP A 302 16.64 -25.00 -16.62
N GLY A 303 16.37 -25.30 -15.34
CA GLY A 303 16.93 -24.54 -14.22
C GLY A 303 16.09 -24.56 -12.95
N VAL A 304 16.50 -23.73 -11.99
CA VAL A 304 15.76 -23.45 -10.75
C VAL A 304 15.14 -22.07 -10.80
N PHE A 305 13.89 -21.96 -10.39
CA PHE A 305 13.08 -20.75 -10.48
C PHE A 305 12.55 -20.34 -9.11
N TYR A 306 12.43 -19.03 -8.89
CA TYR A 306 11.81 -18.46 -7.69
C TYR A 306 11.07 -17.17 -8.02
N PHE A 307 10.15 -16.76 -7.16
CA PHE A 307 9.49 -15.46 -7.25
C PHE A 307 10.22 -14.41 -6.41
N ASP A 308 10.70 -13.34 -7.05
CA ASP A 308 11.27 -12.17 -6.35
C ASP A 308 10.11 -11.23 -5.98
N THR A 309 9.81 -11.15 -4.69
CA THR A 309 8.67 -10.39 -4.16
C THR A 309 8.82 -8.89 -4.33
N LYS A 310 10.05 -8.37 -4.47
CA LYS A 310 10.30 -6.94 -4.69
C LYS A 310 10.20 -6.55 -6.15
N LYS A 311 10.66 -7.41 -7.06
CA LYS A 311 10.48 -7.21 -8.50
C LYS A 311 9.11 -7.66 -9.01
N ARG A 312 8.37 -8.43 -8.19
CA ARG A 312 7.12 -9.12 -8.56
C ARG A 312 7.28 -9.91 -9.86
N LYS A 313 8.36 -10.69 -9.96
CA LYS A 313 8.70 -11.45 -11.17
C LYS A 313 9.27 -12.82 -10.81
N VAL A 314 8.91 -13.83 -11.60
CA VAL A 314 9.54 -15.15 -11.58
C VAL A 314 10.89 -15.07 -12.27
N LEU A 315 11.95 -15.46 -11.58
CA LEU A 315 13.32 -15.42 -12.07
C LEU A 315 13.90 -16.82 -12.10
N ARG A 316 14.63 -17.13 -13.18
CA ARG A 316 15.55 -18.26 -13.24
C ARG A 316 16.84 -17.89 -12.49
N ILE A 317 17.35 -18.82 -11.70
CA ILE A 317 18.65 -18.70 -11.02
C ILE A 317 19.72 -19.19 -11.99
N GLU A 318 19.93 -20.51 -12.05
CA GLU A 318 20.92 -21.19 -12.88
C GLU A 318 20.40 -22.59 -13.26
N ASP A 319 21.28 -23.43 -13.81
CA ASP A 319 21.00 -24.83 -14.13
C ASP A 319 20.57 -25.61 -12.88
N ASN A 320 19.72 -26.60 -13.08
CA ASN A 320 19.15 -27.36 -11.98
C ASN A 320 20.16 -28.41 -11.45
N PRO A 321 20.72 -28.25 -10.24
CA PRO A 321 21.71 -29.18 -9.70
C PRO A 321 21.12 -30.58 -9.43
N PHE A 322 19.80 -30.70 -9.28
CA PHE A 322 19.10 -31.97 -9.06
C PHE A 322 18.98 -32.82 -10.33
N ASN A 323 19.30 -32.30 -11.51
CA ASN A 323 19.30 -33.09 -12.75
C ASN A 323 20.41 -34.15 -12.78
N THR A 324 21.41 -34.06 -11.90
CA THR A 324 22.59 -34.95 -11.86
C THR A 324 22.34 -36.30 -11.19
N GLY A 325 21.21 -36.47 -10.48
CA GLY A 325 20.93 -37.67 -9.70
C GLY A 325 19.45 -37.79 -9.34
N LYS A 326 19.06 -38.95 -8.79
CA LYS A 326 17.69 -39.21 -8.33
C LYS A 326 17.52 -38.80 -6.87
N PHE A 327 17.48 -37.49 -6.63
CA PHE A 327 17.34 -36.95 -5.29
C PHE A 327 15.95 -37.18 -4.68
N THR A 328 15.94 -37.56 -3.41
CA THR A 328 14.76 -37.65 -2.56
C THR A 328 14.98 -36.79 -1.32
N GLU A 329 13.92 -36.14 -0.82
CA GLU A 329 13.97 -35.39 0.44
C GLU A 329 13.95 -36.38 1.60
N ILE A 330 15.10 -36.60 2.26
CA ILE A 330 15.27 -37.59 3.34
C ILE A 330 14.94 -37.00 4.72
N ALA A 331 15.05 -35.68 4.83
CA ALA A 331 14.59 -34.85 5.93
C ALA A 331 14.20 -33.47 5.35
N PRO A 332 13.39 -32.66 6.05
CA PRO A 332 13.01 -31.33 5.59
C PRO A 332 14.21 -30.54 5.07
N LEU A 333 14.14 -30.17 3.78
CA LEU A 333 15.16 -29.38 3.07
C LEU A 333 16.53 -30.05 2.92
N VAL A 334 16.63 -31.36 3.17
CA VAL A 334 17.83 -32.18 2.99
C VAL A 334 17.52 -33.34 2.03
N PHE A 335 18.28 -33.38 0.94
CA PHE A 335 18.03 -34.25 -0.20
C PHE A 335 19.21 -35.19 -0.45
N SER A 336 18.94 -36.46 -0.74
CA SER A 336 19.96 -37.45 -1.07
C SER A 336 19.61 -38.22 -2.34
N ASP A 337 20.63 -38.48 -3.17
CA ASP A 337 20.60 -39.45 -4.27
C ASP A 337 21.34 -40.75 -3.93
N GLY A 338 21.69 -40.94 -2.65
CA GLY A 338 22.51 -42.04 -2.14
C GLY A 338 24.03 -41.83 -2.27
N LYS A 339 24.50 -40.84 -3.05
CA LYS A 339 25.93 -40.53 -3.22
C LYS A 339 26.31 -39.20 -2.59
N GLN A 340 25.47 -38.18 -2.73
CA GLN A 340 25.71 -36.84 -2.19
C GLN A 340 24.47 -36.32 -1.46
N ILE A 341 24.70 -35.33 -0.60
CA ILE A 341 23.64 -34.57 0.07
C ILE A 341 23.61 -33.17 -0.53
N LEU A 342 22.42 -32.78 -0.99
CA LEU A 342 22.08 -31.39 -1.27
C LEU A 342 21.15 -30.89 -0.17
N TYR A 343 21.26 -29.64 0.23
CA TYR A 343 20.35 -29.05 1.20
C TYR A 343 20.17 -27.55 0.95
N THR A 344 19.05 -26.98 1.40
CA THR A 344 18.85 -25.53 1.31
C THR A 344 19.29 -24.88 2.60
N GLN A 345 19.83 -23.66 2.55
CA GLN A 345 20.10 -22.85 3.73
C GLN A 345 19.84 -21.37 3.43
N THR A 346 19.45 -20.63 4.45
CA THR A 346 19.14 -19.21 4.36
C THR A 346 20.31 -18.32 4.75
N SER A 347 20.31 -17.09 4.24
CA SER A 347 21.19 -16.03 4.71
C SER A 347 20.53 -14.66 4.62
N GLU A 348 20.86 -13.78 5.56
CA GLU A 348 20.42 -12.39 5.57
C GLU A 348 21.62 -11.45 5.54
N VAL A 349 21.48 -10.34 4.81
CA VAL A 349 22.42 -9.22 4.86
C VAL A 349 21.73 -8.06 5.53
N TRP A 350 22.31 -7.56 6.62
CA TRP A 350 21.82 -6.41 7.36
C TRP A 350 22.69 -5.18 7.12
N GLY A 351 22.06 -4.01 7.15
CA GLY A 351 22.76 -2.73 7.06
C GLY A 351 23.53 -2.38 8.34
N ASN A 352 24.48 -1.46 8.21
CA ASN A 352 25.25 -0.95 9.36
C ASN A 352 24.47 0.14 10.14
N ASN A 353 25.07 0.65 11.22
CA ASN A 353 24.45 1.69 12.06
C ASN A 353 24.03 2.96 11.30
N LYS A 354 24.69 3.31 10.18
CA LYS A 354 24.34 4.49 9.38
C LYS A 354 23.13 4.27 8.50
N SER A 355 22.81 3.02 8.20
CA SER A 355 21.65 2.67 7.41
C SER A 355 21.16 1.28 7.82
N PRO A 356 20.54 1.21 9.02
CA PRO A 356 20.12 -0.04 9.64
C PRO A 356 18.96 -0.69 8.87
N GLY A 357 18.74 -1.97 9.12
CA GLY A 357 17.65 -2.75 8.54
C GLY A 357 18.10 -3.82 7.55
N LEU A 358 17.19 -4.74 7.27
CA LEU A 358 17.42 -5.88 6.39
C LEU A 358 17.61 -5.41 4.95
N ARG A 359 18.72 -5.82 4.31
CA ARG A 359 19.11 -5.46 2.93
C ARG A 359 18.77 -6.52 1.92
N SER A 360 18.91 -7.78 2.28
CA SER A 360 18.53 -8.87 1.42
C SER A 360 18.33 -10.15 2.21
N ARG A 361 17.48 -11.00 1.66
CA ARG A 361 17.32 -12.40 2.04
C ARG A 361 17.78 -13.27 0.89
N SER A 362 18.44 -14.37 1.19
CA SER A 362 18.86 -15.35 0.20
C SER A 362 18.50 -16.77 0.61
N THR A 363 18.23 -17.61 -0.37
CA THR A 363 18.05 -19.06 -0.20
C THR A 363 19.02 -19.75 -1.13
N SER A 364 19.93 -20.50 -0.56
CA SER A 364 21.03 -21.13 -1.27
C SER A 364 20.89 -22.63 -1.21
N ILE A 365 21.29 -23.31 -2.29
CA ILE A 365 21.40 -24.77 -2.32
C ILE A 365 22.88 -25.11 -2.20
N TYR A 366 23.20 -25.92 -1.20
CA TYR A 366 24.55 -26.37 -0.90
C TYR A 366 24.69 -27.85 -1.21
N ARG A 367 25.88 -28.26 -1.63
CA ARG A 367 26.35 -29.65 -1.56
C ARG A 367 27.17 -29.82 -0.30
N LEU A 368 26.86 -30.85 0.48
CA LEU A 368 27.65 -31.22 1.66
C LEU A 368 28.99 -31.84 1.22
N ASP A 369 30.11 -31.32 1.72
CA ASP A 369 31.47 -31.78 1.42
C ASP A 369 32.14 -32.43 2.65
N GLU A 370 31.34 -32.98 3.57
CA GLU A 370 31.86 -33.71 4.73
C GLU A 370 32.37 -35.10 4.30
N PRO A 371 33.47 -35.59 4.92
CA PRO A 371 34.04 -36.90 4.62
C PRO A 371 33.13 -37.99 5.18
N GLY A 372 32.22 -38.50 4.35
CA GLY A 372 31.36 -39.64 4.68
C GLY A 372 31.55 -40.77 3.67
N THR A 373 32.04 -41.92 4.11
CA THR A 373 32.18 -43.14 3.29
C THR A 373 31.08 -44.17 3.57
N GLY A 374 30.15 -43.86 4.48
CA GLY A 374 29.05 -44.74 4.88
C GLY A 374 27.72 -44.38 4.23
N THR A 375 26.69 -45.16 4.58
CA THR A 375 25.30 -44.86 4.22
C THR A 375 24.68 -43.96 5.29
N TRP A 376 23.86 -42.99 4.86
CA TRP A 376 23.10 -42.14 5.79
C TRP A 376 22.03 -42.94 6.52
N GLU A 377 22.07 -42.91 7.85
CA GLU A 377 21.13 -43.61 8.73
C GLU A 377 20.47 -42.61 9.68
N LYS A 378 19.14 -42.63 9.78
CA LYS A 378 18.39 -41.84 10.75
C LYS A 378 18.41 -42.55 12.10
N ILE A 379 18.96 -41.90 13.12
CA ILE A 379 19.05 -42.42 14.48
C ILE A 379 17.75 -42.14 15.25
N GLY A 380 17.19 -40.94 15.10
CA GLY A 380 15.95 -40.58 15.78
C GLY A 380 15.46 -39.17 15.48
N MET A 381 14.22 -38.89 15.87
CA MET A 381 13.61 -37.57 15.76
C MET A 381 13.89 -36.74 17.03
N VAL A 382 14.05 -35.43 16.87
CA VAL A 382 14.23 -34.47 17.97
C VAL A 382 12.90 -33.80 18.23
N ASN A 383 12.27 -34.11 19.37
CA ASN A 383 10.97 -33.57 19.80
C ASN A 383 9.87 -33.59 18.70
N GLY A 384 9.89 -34.61 17.82
CA GLY A 384 8.92 -34.82 16.73
C GLY A 384 8.94 -33.80 15.58
N THR A 385 9.23 -32.53 15.86
CA THR A 385 9.11 -31.40 14.92
C THR A 385 10.36 -30.53 14.84
N SER A 386 11.31 -30.67 15.78
CA SER A 386 12.49 -29.79 15.82
C SER A 386 13.56 -30.20 14.82
N GLY A 387 13.66 -31.48 14.51
CA GLY A 387 14.64 -32.00 13.56
C GLY A 387 14.88 -33.50 13.74
N SER A 388 16.04 -33.97 13.30
CA SER A 388 16.42 -35.37 13.43
C SER A 388 17.92 -35.57 13.54
N VAL A 389 18.33 -36.60 14.27
CA VAL A 389 19.74 -37.04 14.36
C VAL A 389 20.00 -38.12 13.34
N TRP A 390 21.09 -37.96 12.60
CA TRP A 390 21.55 -38.86 11.54
C TRP A 390 23.01 -39.26 11.76
N LYS A 391 23.41 -40.35 11.11
CA LYS A 391 24.77 -40.86 11.13
C LYS A 391 25.23 -41.18 9.72
N ASN A 392 26.49 -40.87 9.42
CA ASN A 392 27.18 -41.34 8.23
C ASN A 392 28.60 -41.79 8.63
N GLY A 393 28.86 -43.09 8.51
CA GLY A 393 30.09 -43.69 9.03
C GLY A 393 30.15 -43.56 10.55
N SER A 394 31.20 -42.93 11.08
CA SER A 394 31.36 -42.66 12.51
C SER A 394 30.88 -41.27 12.95
N THR A 395 30.42 -40.44 12.01
CA THR A 395 30.06 -39.03 12.29
C THR A 395 28.55 -38.88 12.45
N TRP A 396 28.14 -38.13 13.47
CA TRP A 396 26.74 -37.77 13.71
C TRP A 396 26.42 -36.36 13.22
N TYR A 397 25.18 -36.19 12.77
CA TYR A 397 24.65 -34.95 12.23
C TYR A 397 23.29 -34.66 12.82
N TYR A 398 23.01 -33.39 13.04
CA TYR A 398 21.67 -32.89 13.35
C TYR A 398 21.13 -32.17 12.12
N PHE A 399 20.00 -32.67 11.59
CA PHE A 399 19.24 -32.02 10.51
C PHE A 399 18.10 -31.23 11.14
N ASP A 400 18.22 -29.91 11.09
CA ASP A 400 17.32 -28.97 11.76
C ASP A 400 16.05 -28.69 10.93
N GLN A 401 14.91 -28.59 11.61
CA GLN A 401 13.62 -28.21 11.02
C GLN A 401 13.06 -26.90 11.60
N LEU A 402 13.66 -26.37 12.67
CA LEU A 402 13.20 -25.15 13.36
C LEU A 402 13.47 -23.86 12.57
N GLY A 403 14.65 -23.77 11.96
CA GLY A 403 14.99 -22.66 11.08
C GLY A 403 15.50 -21.37 11.75
N ASP A 404 15.80 -20.39 10.91
CA ASP A 404 16.35 -19.08 11.30
C ASP A 404 15.49 -18.33 12.32
N THR A 405 14.17 -18.46 12.25
CA THR A 405 13.23 -17.78 13.19
C THR A 405 13.41 -18.24 14.63
N GLN A 406 13.94 -19.44 14.84
CA GLN A 406 14.30 -19.99 16.15
C GLN A 406 15.78 -19.79 16.47
N LEU A 407 16.48 -18.91 15.75
CA LEU A 407 17.91 -18.63 15.91
C LEU A 407 18.81 -19.87 15.72
N ILE A 408 18.36 -20.82 14.90
CA ILE A 408 19.15 -21.98 14.49
C ILE A 408 19.46 -21.80 13.01
N GLY A 409 20.64 -21.28 12.73
CA GLY A 409 20.95 -20.72 11.42
C GLY A 409 21.53 -21.68 10.39
N GLN A 410 21.71 -22.96 10.72
CA GLN A 410 22.17 -23.97 9.75
C GLN A 410 21.14 -25.09 9.66
N THR A 411 20.99 -25.62 8.46
CA THR A 411 20.10 -26.75 8.19
C THR A 411 20.73 -28.07 8.62
N ILE A 412 22.05 -28.15 8.55
CA ILE A 412 22.82 -29.32 8.96
C ILE A 412 23.94 -28.87 9.91
N TYR A 413 24.01 -29.52 11.06
CA TYR A 413 25.14 -29.43 11.99
C TYR A 413 25.84 -30.78 12.10
N ARG A 414 27.16 -30.76 12.28
CA ARG A 414 27.92 -31.93 12.74
C ARG A 414 27.93 -31.94 14.26
N ILE A 415 27.52 -33.06 14.85
CA ILE A 415 27.54 -33.25 16.31
C ILE A 415 28.95 -33.68 16.74
N THR A 416 29.48 -33.09 17.80
CA THR A 416 30.88 -33.30 18.23
C THR A 416 31.08 -34.47 19.18
N ASP A 417 30.03 -34.92 19.86
CA ASP A 417 30.12 -35.92 20.92
C ASP A 417 28.80 -36.69 21.11
N GLN A 418 28.90 -37.88 21.72
CA GLN A 418 27.77 -38.76 21.97
C GLN A 418 26.76 -38.16 22.97
N ALA A 419 27.22 -37.41 23.99
CA ALA A 419 26.33 -36.84 24.99
C ALA A 419 25.31 -35.86 24.35
N THR A 420 25.73 -35.14 23.32
CA THR A 420 24.87 -34.28 22.51
C THR A 420 23.83 -35.07 21.73
N VAL A 421 24.17 -36.25 21.20
CA VAL A 421 23.20 -37.15 20.55
C VAL A 421 22.13 -37.57 21.57
N ASP A 422 22.55 -38.03 22.75
CA ASP A 422 21.65 -38.49 23.81
C ASP A 422 20.73 -37.35 24.28
N GLN A 423 21.27 -36.14 24.40
CA GLN A 423 20.50 -34.95 24.78
C GLN A 423 19.47 -34.58 23.71
N LEU A 424 19.84 -34.56 22.42
CA LEU A 424 18.92 -34.26 21.31
C LEU A 424 17.80 -35.30 21.19
N LEU A 425 18.07 -36.55 21.52
CA LEU A 425 17.08 -37.64 21.49
C LEU A 425 16.26 -37.74 22.78
N SER A 426 16.54 -36.88 23.78
CA SER A 426 15.73 -36.79 24.99
C SER A 426 14.32 -36.29 24.67
N PRO A 427 13.26 -36.91 25.21
CA PRO A 427 11.89 -36.44 25.01
C PRO A 427 11.65 -35.02 25.60
N GLU A 428 12.47 -34.59 26.55
CA GLU A 428 12.35 -33.30 27.23
C GLU A 428 13.15 -32.17 26.54
N ILE A 429 13.80 -32.44 25.40
CA ILE A 429 14.61 -31.44 24.71
C ILE A 429 13.77 -30.24 24.27
N ARG A 430 14.16 -29.04 24.70
CA ARG A 430 13.53 -27.78 24.29
C ARG A 430 14.34 -27.09 23.21
N THR A 431 13.69 -26.23 22.44
CA THR A 431 14.37 -25.36 21.46
C THR A 431 15.52 -24.57 22.07
N ASP A 432 15.38 -24.13 23.34
CA ASP A 432 16.42 -23.41 24.07
C ASP A 432 17.68 -24.25 24.31
N ASP A 433 17.50 -25.55 24.56
CA ASP A 433 18.60 -26.49 24.75
C ASP A 433 19.34 -26.71 23.42
N ILE A 434 18.61 -26.84 22.31
CA ILE A 434 19.19 -26.94 20.97
C ILE A 434 20.00 -25.68 20.64
N ARG A 435 19.46 -24.48 20.90
CA ARG A 435 20.18 -23.21 20.74
C ARG A 435 21.45 -23.17 21.59
N LYS A 436 21.39 -23.69 22.82
CA LYS A 436 22.55 -23.76 23.71
C LYS A 436 23.63 -24.66 23.12
N LEU A 437 23.28 -25.86 22.66
CA LEU A 437 24.19 -26.80 22.00
C LEU A 437 24.90 -26.18 20.79
N VAL A 438 24.19 -25.39 19.97
CA VAL A 438 24.80 -24.62 18.86
C VAL A 438 25.78 -23.58 19.39
N ARG A 439 25.41 -22.81 20.41
CA ARG A 439 26.23 -21.71 20.95
C ARG A 439 27.47 -22.17 21.70
N THR A 440 27.45 -23.38 22.26
CA THR A 440 28.57 -23.98 22.99
C THR A 440 29.40 -24.94 22.12
N ASP A 441 29.27 -24.84 20.79
CA ASP A 441 30.04 -25.60 19.79
C ASP A 441 29.92 -27.14 19.87
N HIS A 442 28.90 -27.67 20.57
CA HIS A 442 28.55 -29.09 20.53
C HIS A 442 27.93 -29.51 19.19
N MET A 443 27.49 -28.52 18.42
CA MET A 443 26.98 -28.64 17.07
C MET A 443 27.75 -27.67 16.15
N ALA A 444 28.70 -28.22 15.40
CA ALA A 444 29.58 -27.48 14.52
C ALA A 444 28.97 -27.30 13.12
N LYS A 445 29.31 -26.20 12.45
CA LYS A 445 28.95 -25.99 11.04
C LYS A 445 29.63 -27.04 10.15
N VAL A 446 28.91 -27.52 9.15
CA VAL A 446 29.44 -28.44 8.13
C VAL A 446 30.22 -27.72 7.04
N LYS A 447 31.14 -28.43 6.39
CA LYS A 447 31.78 -27.99 5.15
C LYS A 447 30.87 -28.26 3.96
N SER A 448 30.67 -27.25 3.12
CA SER A 448 29.78 -27.32 1.98
C SER A 448 30.20 -26.38 0.85
N THR A 449 29.81 -26.74 -0.37
CA THR A 449 29.96 -25.93 -1.58
C THR A 449 28.61 -25.33 -1.94
N GLU A 450 28.53 -24.01 -2.05
CA GLU A 450 27.35 -23.33 -2.59
C GLU A 450 27.21 -23.66 -4.09
N LEU A 451 26.04 -24.15 -4.49
CA LEU A 451 25.75 -24.45 -5.89
C LEU A 451 25.01 -23.30 -6.57
N ILE A 452 23.92 -22.85 -5.96
CA ILE A 452 23.07 -21.77 -6.50
C ILE A 452 22.45 -20.96 -5.37
N THR A 453 22.08 -19.70 -5.66
CA THR A 453 21.47 -18.78 -4.68
C THR A 453 20.35 -17.94 -5.29
N ALA A 454 19.14 -18.03 -4.71
CA ALA A 454 18.05 -17.08 -4.91
C ALA A 454 18.23 -15.89 -3.96
N LYS A 455 17.99 -14.65 -4.43
CA LYS A 455 18.20 -13.45 -3.61
C LYS A 455 17.19 -12.35 -3.91
N THR A 456 16.45 -11.94 -2.88
CA THR A 456 15.61 -10.74 -2.92
C THR A 456 16.31 -9.60 -2.18
N SER A 457 16.48 -8.45 -2.85
CA SER A 457 17.12 -7.27 -2.28
C SER A 457 16.11 -6.16 -1.95
N TYR A 458 16.20 -5.64 -0.74
CA TYR A 458 15.38 -4.57 -0.19
C TYR A 458 16.14 -3.26 -0.34
N SER A 459 15.92 -2.54 -1.44
CA SER A 459 16.48 -1.20 -1.57
C SER A 459 15.74 -0.25 -0.63
N SER A 460 16.50 0.55 0.13
CA SER A 460 15.99 1.71 0.86
C SER A 460 15.74 2.84 -0.16
N THR A 461 14.76 2.66 -1.03
CA THR A 461 14.35 3.73 -1.94
C THR A 461 13.26 4.57 -1.25
N TYR A 462 13.32 5.89 -1.45
CA TYR A 462 12.29 6.89 -1.15
C TYR A 462 12.30 7.66 0.19
N GLY A 463 13.25 7.45 1.11
CA GLY A 463 13.34 8.32 2.31
C GLY A 463 13.53 9.81 1.96
N TRP A 464 14.29 10.11 0.91
CA TRP A 464 14.51 11.49 0.48
C TRP A 464 13.38 12.06 -0.41
N MET A 465 12.56 11.21 -1.02
CA MET A 465 11.50 11.67 -1.94
C MET A 465 10.31 12.30 -1.22
N ILE A 466 10.14 12.05 0.09
CA ILE A 466 9.20 12.79 0.94
C ILE A 466 9.54 14.29 0.97
N TRP A 467 10.83 14.65 0.84
CA TRP A 467 11.24 16.05 0.81
C TRP A 467 11.02 16.74 -0.53
N VAL A 468 10.82 15.99 -1.63
CA VAL A 468 10.56 16.56 -2.96
C VAL A 468 9.29 17.43 -2.97
N PRO A 469 8.11 16.98 -2.51
CA PRO A 469 6.92 17.85 -2.46
C PRO A 469 7.09 19.03 -1.48
N VAL A 470 7.86 18.85 -0.40
CA VAL A 470 8.17 19.95 0.54
C VAL A 470 9.02 21.04 -0.13
N PHE A 471 10.09 20.66 -0.83
CA PHE A 471 10.92 21.60 -1.58
C PHE A 471 10.17 22.21 -2.78
N LEU A 472 9.28 21.47 -3.41
CA LEU A 472 8.48 21.94 -4.53
C LEU A 472 7.42 22.96 -4.06
N LEU A 473 6.76 22.72 -2.92
CA LEU A 473 5.86 23.69 -2.28
C LEU A 473 6.61 24.95 -1.84
N ALA A 474 7.79 24.80 -1.21
CA ALA A 474 8.64 25.92 -0.85
C ALA A 474 9.10 26.72 -2.10
N GLY A 475 9.43 26.03 -3.18
CA GLY A 475 9.81 26.62 -4.47
C GLY A 475 8.65 27.37 -5.15
N ILE A 476 7.43 26.82 -5.13
CA ILE A 476 6.23 27.48 -5.67
C ILE A 476 5.89 28.73 -4.86
N GLN A 477 5.96 28.66 -3.52
CA GLN A 477 5.72 29.82 -2.67
C GLN A 477 6.78 30.90 -2.91
N LEU A 478 8.04 30.51 -3.07
CA LEU A 478 9.13 31.42 -3.43
C LEU A 478 8.89 32.07 -4.81
N LEU A 479 8.42 31.30 -5.80
CA LEU A 479 8.10 31.77 -7.14
C LEU A 479 6.92 32.76 -7.11
N LEU A 480 5.80 32.40 -6.49
CA LEU A 480 4.62 33.27 -6.33
C LEU A 480 4.98 34.58 -5.61
N TRP A 481 5.88 34.50 -4.63
CA TRP A 481 6.38 35.67 -3.92
C TRP A 481 7.30 36.55 -4.78
N ILE A 482 8.20 35.96 -5.57
CA ILE A 482 9.04 36.68 -6.56
C ILE A 482 8.17 37.40 -7.59
N LEU A 483 7.14 36.73 -8.12
CA LEU A 483 6.20 37.31 -9.09
C LEU A 483 5.49 38.56 -8.49
N ARG A 484 4.99 38.46 -7.24
CA ARG A 484 4.37 39.61 -6.54
C ARG A 484 5.35 40.76 -6.34
N LYS A 485 6.62 40.47 -6.06
CA LYS A 485 7.65 41.48 -5.75
C LYS A 485 8.27 42.12 -6.99
N LEU A 486 8.21 41.46 -8.15
CA LEU A 486 8.50 42.01 -9.48
C LEU A 486 7.35 42.86 -10.05
N GLY A 487 6.26 43.05 -9.29
CA GLY A 487 5.13 43.91 -9.69
C GLY A 487 4.08 43.20 -10.54
N ILE A 488 4.08 41.87 -10.60
CA ILE A 488 3.01 41.08 -11.22
C ILE A 488 1.85 41.02 -10.24
N ASN A 489 1.04 42.08 -10.29
CA ASN A 489 -0.24 42.21 -9.61
C ASN A 489 -1.33 41.84 -10.65
N PRO A 490 -2.35 41.03 -10.32
CA PRO A 490 -3.42 40.72 -11.28
C PRO A 490 -4.09 42.00 -11.84
N LYS A 491 -4.05 43.11 -11.10
CA LYS A 491 -4.50 44.41 -11.60
C LYS A 491 -3.56 44.95 -12.70
N PRO A 492 -4.07 45.27 -13.91
CA PRO A 492 -3.27 45.70 -15.06
C PRO A 492 -2.46 46.99 -14.82
N PHE A 493 -2.95 47.88 -13.97
CA PHE A 493 -2.29 49.14 -13.61
C PHE A 493 -2.66 49.56 -12.17
N SER A 494 -1.93 50.54 -11.65
CA SER A 494 -2.23 51.19 -10.37
C SER A 494 -2.11 52.70 -10.52
N ILE A 495 -2.97 53.45 -9.83
CA ILE A 495 -2.90 54.93 -9.81
C ILE A 495 -2.33 55.37 -8.47
N LYS A 496 -1.18 56.04 -8.51
CA LYS A 496 -0.51 56.61 -7.33
C LYS A 496 0.16 57.92 -7.72
N ASN A 497 0.15 58.91 -6.82
CA ASN A 497 0.79 60.21 -7.03
C ASN A 497 0.37 60.91 -8.33
N GLN A 498 -0.93 60.91 -8.65
CA GLN A 498 -1.49 61.45 -9.91
C GLN A 498 -0.87 60.86 -11.20
N ARG A 499 -0.37 59.61 -11.13
CA ARG A 499 0.12 58.88 -12.28
C ARG A 499 -0.52 57.50 -12.36
N LEU A 500 -0.87 57.08 -13.57
CA LEU A 500 -1.22 55.70 -13.88
C LEU A 500 0.07 54.93 -14.19
N LYS A 501 0.38 53.92 -13.38
CA LYS A 501 1.52 53.04 -13.54
C LYS A 501 1.05 51.67 -14.00
N VAL A 502 1.52 51.24 -15.17
CA VAL A 502 1.22 49.91 -15.70
C VAL A 502 1.99 48.85 -14.91
N ASN A 503 1.29 47.84 -14.41
CA ASN A 503 1.86 46.77 -13.59
C ASN A 503 2.39 45.65 -14.49
N SER A 504 3.43 45.95 -15.27
CA SER A 504 4.08 45.02 -16.20
C SER A 504 5.59 45.26 -16.21
N LEU A 505 6.39 44.22 -16.51
CA LEU A 505 7.86 44.30 -16.63
C LEU A 505 8.32 45.38 -17.63
N LEU A 506 7.50 45.69 -18.64
CA LEU A 506 7.75 46.74 -19.64
C LEU A 506 6.72 47.88 -19.56
N GLY A 507 6.07 48.04 -18.41
CA GLY A 507 5.00 49.01 -18.17
C GLY A 507 5.51 50.44 -17.98
N GLY A 508 4.93 51.38 -18.73
CA GLY A 508 5.18 52.82 -18.55
C GLY A 508 4.44 53.44 -17.36
N SER A 509 4.81 54.68 -17.00
CA SER A 509 4.04 55.51 -16.06
C SER A 509 3.62 56.81 -16.73
N TYR A 510 2.33 57.13 -16.67
CA TYR A 510 1.70 58.23 -17.38
C TYR A 510 1.06 59.18 -16.37
N ALA A 511 1.28 60.50 -16.50
CA ALA A 511 0.56 61.45 -15.66
C ALA A 511 -0.92 61.46 -16.05
N LEU A 512 -1.83 61.49 -15.07
CA LEU A 512 -3.27 61.46 -15.37
C LEU A 512 -3.71 62.66 -16.22
N SER A 513 -3.03 63.81 -16.08
CA SER A 513 -3.25 65.02 -16.89
C SER A 513 -3.02 64.81 -18.38
N ASP A 514 -2.16 63.86 -18.74
CA ASP A 514 -1.66 63.66 -20.10
C ASP A 514 -2.43 62.54 -20.80
N ILE A 515 -3.25 61.78 -20.06
CA ILE A 515 -4.08 60.72 -20.61
C ILE A 515 -5.34 61.34 -21.19
N ASP A 516 -5.60 61.05 -22.46
CA ASP A 516 -6.87 61.35 -23.10
C ASP A 516 -7.87 60.22 -22.84
N MET A 517 -7.47 58.98 -23.11
CA MET A 517 -8.34 57.81 -22.97
C MET A 517 -7.57 56.52 -22.71
N VAL A 518 -8.17 55.60 -21.94
CA VAL A 518 -7.71 54.21 -21.81
C VAL A 518 -8.65 53.29 -22.59
N VAL A 519 -8.12 52.57 -23.58
CA VAL A 519 -8.88 51.69 -24.47
C VAL A 519 -8.68 50.24 -24.06
N PHE A 520 -9.75 49.54 -23.70
CA PHE A 520 -9.74 48.12 -23.36
C PHE A 520 -10.17 47.25 -24.56
N SER A 521 -9.72 46.00 -24.62
CA SER A 521 -10.15 45.00 -25.61
C SER A 521 -10.02 43.59 -25.02
N ILE A 522 -10.76 42.62 -25.54
CA ILE A 522 -10.64 41.20 -25.21
C ILE A 522 -10.16 40.47 -26.46
N GLU A 523 -9.14 39.62 -26.30
CA GLU A 523 -8.57 38.84 -27.40
C GLU A 523 -8.44 37.36 -27.02
N THR A 524 -8.30 36.47 -28.01
CA THR A 524 -7.99 35.06 -27.78
C THR A 524 -6.61 34.89 -27.14
N ALA A 525 -6.51 34.01 -26.14
CA ALA A 525 -5.25 33.72 -25.46
C ALA A 525 -4.25 32.99 -26.38
N ILE A 526 -2.98 33.41 -26.36
CA ILE A 526 -1.96 32.98 -27.34
C ILE A 526 -1.53 31.50 -27.16
N ARG A 527 -1.75 30.90 -25.99
CA ARG A 527 -1.18 29.58 -25.62
C ARG A 527 -2.18 28.59 -25.02
N GLN A 528 -3.47 28.96 -24.90
CA GLN A 528 -4.52 28.15 -24.28
C GLN A 528 -5.90 28.50 -24.87
N SER A 529 -6.87 27.58 -24.76
CA SER A 529 -8.27 27.85 -25.13
C SER A 529 -8.90 28.84 -24.14
N GLY A 530 -9.31 30.02 -24.62
CA GLY A 530 -9.94 31.08 -23.81
C GLY A 530 -9.51 32.48 -24.22
N TYR A 531 -9.71 33.48 -23.35
CA TYR A 531 -9.51 34.89 -23.64
C TYR A 531 -8.52 35.58 -22.67
N SER A 532 -7.96 36.72 -23.11
CA SER A 532 -7.14 37.62 -22.30
C SER A 532 -7.54 39.07 -22.53
N GLY A 533 -7.61 39.84 -21.44
CA GLY A 533 -7.86 41.27 -21.50
C GLY A 533 -6.63 42.03 -21.97
N CYS A 534 -6.84 43.11 -22.72
CA CYS A 534 -5.79 44.00 -23.18
C CYS A 534 -6.19 45.46 -22.98
N PHE A 535 -5.22 46.35 -22.77
CA PHE A 535 -5.46 47.79 -22.77
C PHE A 535 -4.32 48.59 -23.40
N GLN A 536 -4.66 49.78 -23.87
CA GLN A 536 -3.75 50.81 -24.35
C GLN A 536 -4.11 52.17 -23.76
N ILE A 537 -3.11 53.03 -23.60
CA ILE A 537 -3.26 54.38 -23.10
C ILE A 537 -3.02 55.33 -24.27
N GLU A 538 -3.99 56.17 -24.56
CA GLU A 538 -3.90 57.27 -25.52
C GLU A 538 -3.62 58.55 -24.74
N THR A 539 -2.56 59.25 -25.11
CA THR A 539 -2.21 60.54 -24.52
C THR A 539 -2.79 61.68 -25.36
N LYS A 540 -3.00 62.85 -24.74
CA LYS A 540 -3.62 64.03 -25.39
C LYS A 540 -2.84 64.58 -26.58
N ASP A 541 -1.57 64.22 -26.71
CA ASP A 541 -0.71 64.52 -27.87
C ASP A 541 -0.89 63.50 -29.02
N GLY A 542 -1.89 62.61 -28.94
CA GLY A 542 -2.25 61.64 -29.97
C GLY A 542 -1.40 60.37 -29.98
N LYS A 543 -0.46 60.19 -29.04
CA LYS A 543 0.37 58.98 -28.98
C LYS A 543 -0.35 57.84 -28.27
N ARG A 544 -0.13 56.62 -28.76
CA ARG A 544 -0.64 55.39 -28.13
C ARG A 544 0.47 54.61 -27.46
N SER A 545 0.21 54.09 -26.27
CA SER A 545 1.08 53.11 -25.64
C SER A 545 1.09 51.80 -26.43
N ARG A 546 2.09 50.96 -26.16
CA ARG A 546 2.00 49.54 -26.52
C ARG A 546 0.76 48.90 -25.91
N LYS A 547 0.33 47.78 -26.48
CA LYS A 547 -0.75 46.96 -25.95
C LYS A 547 -0.26 46.16 -24.74
N TYR A 548 -0.94 46.32 -23.61
CA TYR A 548 -0.63 45.61 -22.37
C TYR A 548 -1.70 44.56 -22.11
N ARG A 549 -1.28 43.31 -21.89
CA ARG A 549 -2.17 42.17 -21.60
C ARG A 549 -2.35 41.98 -20.10
N PHE A 550 -3.53 41.53 -19.69
CA PHE A 550 -3.84 41.16 -18.31
C PHE A 550 -4.83 39.99 -18.25
N ALA A 551 -4.95 39.43 -17.04
CA ALA A 551 -5.90 38.39 -16.68
C ALA A 551 -6.62 38.81 -15.41
N THR A 552 -7.80 38.26 -15.15
CA THR A 552 -8.60 38.58 -13.96
C THR A 552 -7.95 38.05 -12.68
N GLN A 553 -7.26 36.90 -12.75
CA GLN A 553 -6.67 36.20 -11.62
C GLN A 553 -5.36 35.49 -12.00
N VAL A 554 -4.53 35.18 -11.01
CA VAL A 554 -3.31 34.37 -11.21
C VAL A 554 -3.69 32.89 -11.17
N ARG A 555 -4.11 32.34 -12.31
CA ARG A 555 -4.45 30.91 -12.49
C ARG A 555 -3.83 30.35 -13.77
N LEU A 556 -3.74 29.02 -13.85
CA LEU A 556 -3.13 28.30 -14.99
C LEU A 556 -4.06 28.19 -16.21
N SER A 557 -5.35 28.52 -16.07
CA SER A 557 -6.36 28.51 -17.13
C SER A 557 -6.61 29.93 -17.65
N ALA A 558 -6.94 30.05 -18.94
CA ALA A 558 -7.38 31.32 -19.53
C ALA A 558 -8.73 31.81 -18.96
N ASP A 559 -9.01 33.11 -19.08
CA ASP A 559 -10.27 33.69 -18.61
C ASP A 559 -11.40 33.46 -19.62
N THR A 560 -12.63 33.41 -19.12
CA THR A 560 -13.82 33.51 -19.96
C THR A 560 -14.06 34.96 -20.38
N LYS A 561 -14.76 35.15 -21.51
CA LYS A 561 -15.12 36.48 -22.00
C LYS A 561 -15.94 37.27 -20.97
N GLN A 562 -16.90 36.61 -20.33
CA GLN A 562 -17.79 37.22 -19.34
C GLN A 562 -17.03 37.69 -18.08
N GLU A 563 -16.06 36.89 -17.58
CA GLU A 563 -15.21 37.30 -16.45
C GLU A 563 -14.39 38.55 -16.79
N LEU A 564 -13.85 38.64 -18.01
CA LEU A 564 -13.08 39.80 -18.45
C LEU A 564 -13.94 41.05 -18.63
N GLU A 565 -15.17 40.93 -19.13
CA GLU A 565 -16.10 42.06 -19.29
C GLU A 565 -16.45 42.68 -17.94
N VAL A 566 -16.79 41.85 -16.93
CA VAL A 566 -17.07 42.32 -15.57
C VAL A 566 -15.84 43.00 -14.98
N TYR A 567 -14.66 42.39 -15.13
CA TYR A 567 -13.43 42.94 -14.59
C TYR A 567 -13.01 44.25 -15.27
N ILE A 568 -13.23 44.39 -16.58
CA ILE A 568 -12.99 45.64 -17.31
C ILE A 568 -13.93 46.75 -16.82
N ALA A 569 -15.21 46.44 -16.59
CA ALA A 569 -16.16 47.41 -16.05
C ALA A 569 -15.70 47.98 -14.70
N ASP A 570 -15.15 47.14 -13.82
CA ASP A 570 -14.56 47.57 -12.55
C ASP A 570 -13.34 48.49 -12.75
N LEU A 571 -12.47 48.18 -13.72
CA LEU A 571 -11.32 49.02 -14.06
C LEU A 571 -11.74 50.37 -14.66
N GLN A 572 -12.77 50.40 -15.50
CA GLN A 572 -13.33 51.63 -16.05
C GLN A 572 -13.95 52.51 -14.96
N ASN A 573 -14.70 51.92 -14.04
CA ASN A 573 -15.24 52.61 -12.87
C ASN A 573 -14.13 53.21 -12.00
N MET A 574 -13.03 52.48 -11.80
CA MET A 574 -11.85 52.98 -11.11
C MET A 574 -11.22 54.18 -11.83
N LEU A 575 -11.06 54.14 -13.16
CA LEU A 575 -10.54 55.26 -13.94
C LEU A 575 -11.44 56.50 -13.87
N LYS A 576 -12.76 56.30 -13.88
CA LYS A 576 -13.76 57.37 -13.75
C LYS A 576 -13.63 58.15 -12.44
N GLN A 577 -13.31 57.48 -11.32
CA GLN A 577 -13.05 58.14 -10.04
C GLN A 577 -11.89 59.13 -10.10
N TYR A 578 -10.92 58.91 -11.00
CA TYR A 578 -9.78 59.79 -11.24
C TYR A 578 -9.96 60.72 -12.44
N LYS A 579 -11.20 60.84 -12.97
CA LYS A 579 -11.54 61.66 -14.15
C LYS A 579 -10.76 61.27 -15.42
N VAL A 580 -10.39 59.99 -15.56
CA VAL A 580 -9.77 59.45 -16.77
C VAL A 580 -10.84 58.76 -17.61
N ASN A 581 -10.95 59.14 -18.87
CA ASN A 581 -11.88 58.51 -19.81
C ASN A 581 -11.41 57.11 -20.17
N SER A 582 -12.36 56.20 -20.38
CA SER A 582 -12.06 54.86 -20.86
C SER A 582 -13.17 54.32 -21.75
N THR A 583 -12.81 53.47 -22.69
CA THR A 583 -13.75 52.84 -23.64
C THR A 583 -13.38 51.39 -23.88
N MET A 584 -14.36 50.64 -24.36
CA MET A 584 -14.17 49.28 -24.83
C MET A 584 -14.09 49.30 -26.36
N SER A 585 -12.95 48.88 -26.91
CA SER A 585 -12.80 48.67 -28.34
C SER A 585 -13.49 47.36 -28.71
N LEU A 586 -14.44 47.46 -29.64
CA LEU A 586 -14.96 46.32 -30.38
C LEU A 586 -13.89 45.92 -31.40
N SER A 587 -12.91 45.12 -30.99
CA SER A 587 -11.98 44.50 -31.94
C SER A 587 -12.46 43.10 -32.31
N SER A 588 -12.55 42.91 -33.63
CA SER A 588 -12.83 41.72 -34.46
C SER A 588 -12.29 40.39 -33.98
#